data_AF-A0A2E7RH02-F1
#
_entry.id   AF-A0A2E7RH02-F1
#
_cell.length_a   1.000
_cell.length_b   1.000
_cell.length_c   1.000
_cell.angle_alpha   90.00
_cell.angle_beta   90.00
_cell.angle_gamma   90.00
#
_symmetry.space_group_name_H-M   'P 1'
#
loop_
_entity.id
_entity.type
_entity.pdbx_description
1 polymer ?
#
loop_
_entity_poly.entity_id
_entity_poly.type
_entity_poly.pdbx_seq_one_letter_code
_entity_poly.pdbx_strand_id
1 'polypeptide(L)'
;MFDASFGQLFSDAHQEGNPHQHPGVHQTDTVDYALVISGEICAIMDKVETVLKAGDVLIQRDTNHAWANRSGQPCRMAFVLIDGKSA
;
A
#
# COMPACT_ATOMS: atom_id res chain seq x y z
N MET A 1 -17.71 -14.57 11.82
CA MET A 1 -16.90 -15.70 11.32
C MET A 1 -15.97 -15.32 10.14
N PHE A 2 -16.06 -14.10 9.57
CA PHE A 2 -15.14 -13.63 8.53
C PHE A 2 -13.94 -12.81 9.04
N ASP A 3 -13.98 -12.26 10.26
CA ASP A 3 -12.87 -11.48 10.84
C ASP A 3 -11.60 -12.30 11.10
N ALA A 4 -11.74 -13.60 11.37
CA ALA A 4 -10.60 -14.42 11.77
C ALA A 4 -9.68 -14.83 10.59
N SER A 5 -10.15 -14.70 9.34
CA SER A 5 -9.45 -15.26 8.18
C SER A 5 -8.46 -14.29 7.55
N PHE A 6 -8.78 -13.00 7.47
CA PHE A 6 -7.92 -12.01 6.82
C PHE A 6 -6.64 -11.75 7.62
N GLY A 7 -6.72 -11.56 8.94
CA GLY A 7 -5.54 -11.30 9.78
C GLY A 7 -4.58 -12.48 9.91
N GLN A 8 -5.05 -13.72 9.70
CA GLN A 8 -4.17 -14.90 9.69
C GLN A 8 -3.49 -15.13 8.33
N LEU A 9 -4.12 -14.71 7.23
CA LEU A 9 -3.59 -14.86 5.88
C LEU A 9 -2.62 -13.74 5.51
N PHE A 10 -2.79 -12.56 6.10
CA PHE A 10 -1.98 -11.38 5.85
C PHE A 10 -1.41 -10.90 7.19
N SER A 11 -0.21 -11.36 7.52
CA SER A 11 0.45 -11.09 8.81
C SER A 11 0.71 -9.60 9.08
N ASP A 12 0.63 -8.77 8.04
CA ASP A 12 0.78 -7.32 8.04
C ASP A 12 -0.56 -6.56 8.01
N ALA A 13 -1.71 -7.24 7.95
CA ALA A 13 -3.02 -6.59 7.91
C ALA A 13 -3.33 -5.73 9.15
N HIS A 14 -2.66 -6.02 10.27
CA HIS A 14 -2.74 -5.23 11.51
C HIS A 14 -1.33 -4.92 12.01
N GLN A 15 -0.81 -3.74 11.66
CA GLN A 15 0.38 -3.19 12.30
C GLN A 15 0.01 -2.09 13.29
N GLU A 16 0.50 -2.21 14.53
CA GLU A 16 0.49 -1.12 15.49
C GLU A 16 1.47 -0.04 15.00
N GLY A 17 0.98 1.18 14.80
CA GLY A 17 1.78 2.25 14.20
C GLY A 17 2.99 2.62 15.07
N ASN A 18 4.17 2.69 14.46
CA ASN A 18 5.35 3.31 15.06
C ASN A 18 5.19 4.85 15.01
N PRO A 19 5.18 5.58 16.14
CA PRO A 19 4.98 7.03 16.16
C PRO A 19 6.12 7.81 15.48
N HIS A 20 7.25 7.17 15.19
CA HIS A 20 8.38 7.77 14.49
C HIS A 20 8.37 7.52 12.97
N GLN A 21 7.38 6.78 12.44
CA GLN A 21 7.22 6.51 11.01
C GLN A 21 5.86 6.99 10.52
N HIS A 22 5.71 7.12 9.19
CA HIS A 22 4.40 7.40 8.64
C HIS A 22 3.44 6.25 9.00
N PRO A 23 2.20 6.52 9.43
CA PRO A 23 1.24 5.46 9.73
C PRO A 23 1.09 4.49 8.55
N GLY A 24 1.10 3.20 8.85
CA GLY A 24 0.91 2.13 7.87
C GLY A 24 2.11 1.84 6.96
N VAL A 25 3.32 2.32 7.29
CA VAL A 25 4.54 1.91 6.56
C VAL A 25 4.80 0.43 6.77
N HIS A 26 4.91 -0.30 5.67
CA HIS A 26 5.26 -1.72 5.65
C HIS A 26 6.03 -2.05 4.37
N GLN A 27 6.55 -3.27 4.32
CA GLN A 27 7.27 -3.85 3.20
C GLN A 27 6.84 -5.32 3.07
N THR A 28 6.71 -5.78 1.84
CA THR A 28 6.32 -7.15 1.50
C THR A 28 7.32 -7.72 0.50
N ASP A 29 7.63 -9.01 0.61
CA ASP A 29 8.49 -9.74 -0.32
C ASP A 29 7.74 -10.00 -1.64
N THR A 30 7.30 -8.95 -2.33
CA THR A 30 6.43 -9.01 -3.51
C THR A 30 6.82 -7.98 -4.57
N VAL A 31 6.31 -8.21 -5.79
CA VAL A 31 6.13 -7.15 -6.77
C VAL A 31 4.64 -6.80 -6.82
N ASP A 32 4.33 -5.53 -6.57
CA ASP A 32 2.95 -5.06 -6.51
C ASP A 32 2.65 -4.15 -7.70
N TYR A 33 1.52 -4.42 -8.36
CA TYR A 33 0.91 -3.49 -9.29
C TYR A 33 -0.25 -2.79 -8.59
N ALA A 34 -0.05 -1.52 -8.22
CA ALA A 34 -1.06 -0.69 -7.59
C ALA A 34 -1.70 0.22 -8.66
N LEU A 35 -2.92 -0.11 -9.08
CA LEU A 35 -3.66 0.61 -10.10
C LEU A 35 -4.67 1.55 -9.45
N VAL A 36 -4.64 2.84 -9.82
CA VAL A 36 -5.67 3.78 -9.38
C VAL A 36 -6.84 3.73 -10.35
N ILE A 37 -7.97 3.18 -9.93
CA ILE A 37 -9.18 3.05 -10.75
C ILE A 37 -9.95 4.37 -10.79
N SER A 38 -10.08 5.05 -9.64
CA SER A 38 -10.77 6.34 -9.53
C SER A 38 -10.29 7.13 -8.31
N GLY A 39 -10.29 8.46 -8.40
CA GLY A 39 -9.82 9.34 -7.33
C GLY A 39 -8.30 9.55 -7.38
N GLU A 40 -7.71 9.88 -6.23
CA GLU A 40 -6.27 10.06 -6.08
C GLU A 40 -5.77 9.57 -4.72
N ILE A 41 -4.50 9.19 -4.65
CA ILE A 41 -3.85 8.69 -3.44
C ILE A 41 -2.41 9.21 -3.37
N CYS A 42 -1.93 9.55 -2.18
CA CYS A 42 -0.51 9.81 -1.95
C CYS A 42 0.20 8.48 -1.66
N ALA A 43 1.13 8.09 -2.52
CA ALA A 43 2.07 7.00 -2.30
C ALA A 43 3.30 7.56 -1.57
N ILE A 44 3.65 6.96 -0.45
CA ILE A 44 4.69 7.46 0.46
C ILE A 44 5.76 6.39 0.57
N MET A 45 6.98 6.72 0.16
CA MET A 45 8.16 5.86 0.23
C MET A 45 9.24 6.55 1.07
N ASP A 46 10.34 5.85 1.39
CA ASP A 46 11.41 6.35 2.29
C ASP A 46 11.96 7.74 1.95
N LYS A 47 12.00 8.10 0.66
CA LYS A 47 12.64 9.34 0.18
C LYS A 47 11.71 10.27 -0.58
N VAL A 48 10.53 9.79 -0.96
CA VAL A 48 9.65 10.52 -1.87
C VAL A 48 8.21 10.20 -1.58
N GLU A 49 7.38 11.24 -1.63
CA GLU A 49 5.92 11.12 -1.70
C GLU A 49 5.48 11.53 -3.11
N THR A 50 4.53 10.80 -3.69
CA THR A 50 3.96 11.16 -4.99
C THR A 50 2.46 10.95 -5.00
N VAL A 51 1.74 11.84 -5.68
CA VAL A 51 0.29 11.72 -5.85
C VAL A 51 0.02 10.94 -7.13
N LEU A 52 -0.69 9.82 -7.00
CA LEU A 52 -1.21 9.03 -8.11
C LEU A 52 -2.68 9.35 -8.33
N LYS A 53 -3.10 9.42 -9.59
CA LYS A 53 -4.47 9.74 -10.01
C LYS A 53 -5.06 8.60 -10.85
N ALA A 54 -6.37 8.65 -11.06
CA ALA A 54 -7.07 7.66 -11.88
C ALA A 54 -6.36 7.41 -13.23
N GLY A 55 -6.04 6.15 -13.50
CA GLY A 55 -5.27 5.70 -14.66
C GLY A 55 -3.78 5.45 -14.39
N ASP A 56 -3.23 5.98 -13.30
CA ASP A 56 -1.83 5.73 -12.93
C ASP A 56 -1.64 4.32 -12.38
N VAL A 57 -0.43 3.80 -12.59
CA VAL A 57 0.03 2.52 -12.06
C VAL A 57 1.36 2.72 -11.36
N LEU A 58 1.44 2.35 -10.09
CA LEU A 58 2.70 2.23 -9.37
C LEU A 58 3.15 0.77 -9.38
N ILE A 59 4.40 0.54 -9.78
CA ILE A 59 5.05 -0.77 -9.70
C ILE A 59 6.00 -0.73 -8.50
N GLN A 60 5.68 -1.52 -7.49
CA GLN A 60 6.42 -1.58 -6.25
C GLN A 60 7.22 -2.87 -6.17
N ARG A 61 8.49 -2.79 -5.79
CA ARG A 61 9.43 -3.92 -5.85
C ARG A 61 10.13 -4.05 -4.52
N ASP A 62 9.45 -4.64 -3.55
CA ASP A 62 9.98 -4.83 -2.20
C ASP A 62 10.51 -3.53 -1.57
N THR A 63 9.67 -2.49 -1.57
CA THR A 63 10.03 -1.17 -1.01
C THR A 63 9.11 -0.80 0.14
N ASN A 64 9.67 -0.19 1.19
CA ASN A 64 8.89 0.46 2.24
C ASN A 64 7.90 1.44 1.65
N HIS A 65 6.63 1.30 2.02
CA HIS A 65 5.59 2.16 1.49
C HIS A 65 4.40 2.31 2.44
N ALA A 66 3.69 3.42 2.26
CA ALA A 66 2.41 3.69 2.88
C ALA A 66 1.49 4.45 1.92
N TRP A 67 0.21 4.50 2.27
CA TRP A 67 -0.82 5.17 1.48
C TRP A 67 -1.56 6.21 2.33
N ALA A 68 -1.70 7.42 1.82
CA ALA A 68 -2.49 8.47 2.47
C ALA A 68 -3.51 9.06 1.49
N ASN A 69 -4.79 8.92 1.82
CA ASN A 69 -5.84 9.64 1.11
C ASN A 69 -6.05 11.02 1.75
N ARG A 70 -5.46 12.05 1.13
CA ARG A 70 -5.55 13.45 1.58
C ARG A 70 -6.60 14.26 0.80
N SER A 71 -7.32 13.64 -0.14
CA SER A 71 -8.24 14.32 -1.06
C SER A 71 -9.61 14.65 -0.45
N GLY A 72 -9.97 14.01 0.67
CA GLY A 72 -11.31 14.10 1.25
C GLY A 72 -12.41 13.42 0.42
N GLN A 73 -12.05 12.72 -0.67
CA GLN A 73 -12.96 11.94 -1.51
C GLN A 73 -12.52 10.46 -1.54
N PRO A 74 -13.43 9.51 -1.80
CA PRO A 74 -13.04 8.10 -1.95
C PRO A 74 -12.04 7.90 -3.10
N CYS A 75 -11.01 7.11 -2.84
CA CYS A 75 -10.11 6.59 -3.86
C CYS A 75 -10.32 5.08 -3.98
N ARG A 76 -10.41 4.57 -5.22
CA ARG A 76 -10.54 3.13 -5.49
C ARG A 76 -9.28 2.64 -6.16
N MET A 77 -8.69 1.61 -5.59
CA MET A 77 -7.48 0.99 -6.09
C MET A 77 -7.69 -0.51 -6.33
N ALA A 78 -6.94 -1.06 -7.28
CA ALA A 78 -6.73 -2.50 -7.40
C ALA A 78 -5.26 -2.81 -7.15
N PHE A 79 -5.02 -3.86 -6.38
CA PHE A 79 -3.69 -4.37 -6.10
C PHE A 79 -3.57 -5.79 -6.66
N VAL A 80 -2.49 -6.04 -7.40
CA VAL A 80 -2.06 -7.39 -7.78
C VAL A 80 -0.69 -7.58 -7.16
N LEU A 81 -0.61 -8.44 -6.14
CA LEU A 81 0.64 -8.78 -5.46
C LEU A 81 1.11 -10.13 -5.99
N ILE A 82 2.35 -10.17 -6.46
CA ILE A 82 3.00 -11.41 -6.93
C ILE A 82 4.15 -11.70 -5.98
N ASP A 83 4.19 -12.94 -5.47
CA ASP A 83 5.26 -13.43 -4.61
C ASP A 83 6.63 -13.16 -5.23
N GLY A 84 7.53 -12.65 -4.42
CA GLY A 84 8.86 -12.22 -4.81
C GLY A 84 9.89 -12.67 -3.80
N LYS A 85 11.15 -12.36 -4.09
CA LYS A 85 12.23 -12.52 -3.14
C LYS A 85 13.00 -11.22 -3.08
N SER A 86 13.14 -10.68 -1.88
CA SER A 86 14.04 -9.56 -1.61
C SER A 86 15.43 -9.87 -2.14
N ALA A 87 16.06 -8.87 -2.78
CA ALA A 87 17.39 -8.99 -3.34
C ALA A 87 18.48 -9.02 -2.26
#